data_AF-A0A919D7Y4-F1
#
_entry.id   AF-A0A919D7Y4-F1
#
_cell.length_a   1.000
_cell.length_b   1.000
_cell.length_c   1.000
_cell.angle_alpha   90.00
_cell.angle_beta   90.00
_cell.angle_gamma   90.00
#
_symmetry.space_group_name_H-M   'P 1'
#
loop_
_entity.id
_entity.type
_entity.pdbx_description
1 polymer ?
#
loop_
_entity_poly.entity_id
_entity_poly.type
_entity_poly.pdbx_seq_one_letter_code
_entity_poly.pdbx_strand_id
1 'polypeptide(L)'
;MLVKATNQASILDEHKSYLRQRWREGCHDIPQLHRELRARGFTGDIQCVRRYFRPFKRPHSPKPKNSPASAPEPRPAPKPRSVVRWIIANPGRLAETDAAELKEIRAACPHLDATTHRVRDFADMMRDLRGEKLPAWMDHVLADDLPALHSLVNGMKRDLDAVTAGLSTPWSSGQVEGHVTGVKLLKRMGYGRANLDLLRRRILA
;
A
#
# COMPACT_ATOMS: atom_id res chain seq x y z
N MET A 1 -6.83 -33.40 -6.27
CA MET A 1 -7.12 -32.81 -7.59
C MET A 1 -5.97 -31.87 -7.96
N LEU A 2 -5.08 -32.31 -8.86
CA LEU A 2 -3.95 -31.51 -9.36
C LEU A 2 -4.45 -30.61 -10.49
N VAL A 3 -4.43 -29.29 -10.25
CA VAL A 3 -4.71 -28.30 -11.30
C VAL A 3 -3.54 -28.28 -12.28
N LYS A 4 -3.85 -28.62 -13.54
CA LYS A 4 -3.01 -28.46 -14.73
C LYS A 4 -2.56 -26.99 -14.84
N ALA A 5 -1.28 -26.72 -14.60
CA ALA A 5 -0.65 -25.48 -15.02
C ALA A 5 0.20 -25.76 -16.27
N THR A 6 -0.28 -25.20 -17.37
CA THR A 6 0.33 -24.99 -18.69
C THR A 6 1.85 -25.17 -18.74
N ASN A 7 2.26 -26.25 -19.42
CA ASN A 7 3.63 -26.58 -19.78
C ASN A 7 4.05 -25.71 -20.98
N GLN A 8 4.53 -24.49 -20.75
CA GLN A 8 5.41 -23.84 -21.74
C GLN A 8 6.75 -24.57 -21.68
N ALA A 9 7.18 -25.12 -22.81
CA ALA A 9 8.50 -25.74 -22.96
C ALA A 9 9.55 -24.71 -22.53
N SER A 10 10.11 -24.91 -21.34
CA SER A 10 11.12 -24.00 -20.80
C SER A 10 12.46 -24.49 -21.31
N ILE A 11 13.36 -23.58 -21.68
CA ILE A 11 14.77 -23.92 -21.96
C ILE A 11 15.45 -24.69 -20.80
N LEU A 12 14.84 -24.69 -19.61
CA LEU A 12 15.26 -25.46 -18.45
C LEU A 12 14.86 -26.95 -18.52
N ASP A 13 13.92 -27.34 -19.39
CA ASP A 13 13.32 -28.68 -19.44
C ASP A 13 14.35 -29.77 -19.72
N GLU A 14 15.28 -29.51 -20.65
CA GLU A 14 16.40 -30.39 -20.98
C GLU A 14 17.34 -30.61 -19.78
N HIS A 15 17.39 -29.65 -18.86
CA HIS A 15 18.28 -29.67 -17.70
C HIS A 15 17.59 -30.06 -16.39
N LYS A 16 16.27 -30.29 -16.39
CA LYS A 16 15.50 -30.65 -15.18
C LYS A 16 15.95 -31.97 -14.55
N SER A 17 16.37 -32.94 -15.35
CA SER A 17 16.89 -34.24 -14.89
C SER A 17 18.17 -34.06 -14.07
N TYR A 18 19.13 -33.30 -14.61
CA TYR A 18 20.38 -32.98 -13.95
C TYR A 18 20.16 -32.18 -12.66
N LEU A 19 19.29 -31.18 -12.68
CA LEU A 19 18.95 -30.38 -11.50
C LEU A 19 18.37 -31.23 -10.38
N ARG A 20 17.51 -32.22 -10.68
CA ARG A 20 16.96 -33.16 -9.68
C ARG A 20 18.03 -34.09 -9.14
N GLN A 21 18.95 -34.55 -9.97
CA GLN A 21 20.08 -35.38 -9.55
C GLN A 21 20.98 -34.63 -8.57
N ARG A 22 21.46 -33.43 -8.93
CA ARG A 22 22.30 -32.60 -8.05
C ARG A 22 21.60 -32.21 -6.75
N TRP A 23 20.28 -32.03 -6.78
CA TRP A 23 19.48 -31.77 -5.59
C TRP A 23 19.42 -32.98 -4.64
N ARG A 24 19.35 -34.20 -5.19
CA ARG A 24 19.42 -35.45 -4.41
C ARG A 24 20.82 -35.71 -3.86
N GLU A 25 21.85 -35.29 -4.59
CA GLU A 25 23.26 -35.33 -4.15
C GLU A 25 23.59 -34.27 -3.09
N GLY A 26 22.62 -33.44 -2.67
CA GLY A 26 22.79 -32.47 -1.59
C GLY A 26 23.28 -31.08 -2.03
N CYS A 27 23.43 -30.83 -3.33
CA CYS A 27 23.80 -29.52 -3.85
C CYS A 27 22.57 -28.59 -3.88
N HIS A 28 22.38 -27.78 -2.84
CA HIS A 28 21.26 -26.83 -2.72
C HIS A 28 21.66 -25.37 -2.98
N ASP A 29 22.89 -25.13 -3.43
CA ASP A 29 23.38 -23.80 -3.81
C ASP A 29 22.97 -23.46 -5.24
N ILE A 30 22.00 -22.54 -5.37
CA ILE A 30 21.41 -22.16 -6.67
C ILE A 30 22.43 -21.47 -7.60
N PRO A 31 23.25 -20.51 -7.13
CA PRO A 31 24.42 -20.00 -7.86
C PRO A 31 25.37 -21.08 -8.39
N GLN A 32 25.68 -22.11 -7.60
CA GLN A 32 26.52 -23.22 -8.05
C GLN A 32 25.84 -24.02 -9.17
N LEU A 33 24.57 -24.39 -8.98
CA LEU A 33 23.79 -25.10 -10.00
C LEU A 33 23.67 -24.30 -11.31
N HIS A 34 23.56 -22.96 -11.23
CA HIS A 34 23.51 -22.11 -12.43
C HIS A 34 24.84 -22.08 -13.19
N ARG A 35 25.98 -22.04 -12.50
CA ARG A 35 27.30 -22.16 -13.13
C ARG A 35 27.48 -23.50 -13.82
N GLU A 36 27.07 -24.58 -13.17
CA GLU A 36 27.11 -25.92 -13.73
C GLU A 36 26.18 -26.08 -14.95
N LEU A 37 25.02 -25.45 -14.93
CA LEU A 37 24.13 -25.39 -16.07
C LEU A 37 24.75 -24.62 -17.24
N ARG A 38 25.36 -23.45 -16.99
CA ARG A 38 26.05 -22.68 -18.04
C ARG A 38 27.19 -23.48 -18.68
N ALA A 39 27.95 -24.23 -17.90
CA ALA A 39 29.00 -25.12 -18.42
C ALA A 39 28.45 -26.23 -19.32
N ARG A 40 27.15 -26.57 -19.19
CA ARG A 40 26.44 -27.57 -19.99
C ARG A 40 25.63 -26.96 -21.13
N GLY A 41 25.87 -25.70 -21.47
CA GLY A 41 25.23 -25.00 -22.59
C GLY A 41 23.93 -24.26 -22.25
N PHE A 42 23.55 -24.15 -20.97
CA PHE A 42 22.36 -23.39 -20.58
C PHE A 42 22.60 -21.88 -20.76
N THR A 43 21.79 -21.24 -21.60
CA THR A 43 21.86 -19.80 -21.89
C THR A 43 20.89 -18.95 -21.06
N GLY A 44 20.09 -19.57 -20.19
CA GLY A 44 19.07 -18.89 -19.40
C GLY A 44 19.59 -18.16 -18.16
N ASP A 45 18.72 -17.31 -17.62
CA ASP A 45 19.00 -16.50 -16.43
C ASP A 45 18.93 -17.34 -15.14
N ILE A 46 19.70 -16.94 -14.12
CA ILE A 46 19.71 -17.54 -12.79
C ILE A 46 18.31 -17.52 -12.15
N GLN A 47 17.47 -16.55 -12.51
CA GLN A 47 16.09 -16.47 -12.03
C GLN A 47 15.22 -17.64 -12.52
N CYS A 48 15.52 -18.23 -13.67
CA CYS A 48 14.83 -19.44 -14.15
C CYS A 48 15.10 -20.63 -13.21
N VAL A 49 16.35 -20.80 -12.78
CA VAL A 49 16.77 -21.84 -11.83
C VAL A 49 16.14 -21.59 -10.45
N ARG A 50 16.15 -20.33 -9.97
CA ARG A 50 15.48 -19.94 -8.72
C ARG A 50 13.98 -20.23 -8.76
N ARG A 51 13.30 -19.91 -9.86
CA ARG A 51 11.86 -20.16 -10.03
C ARG A 51 11.54 -21.64 -10.04
N TYR A 52 12.39 -22.47 -10.64
CA TYR A 52 12.25 -23.93 -10.66
C TYR A 52 12.39 -24.55 -9.26
N PHE A 53 13.33 -24.07 -8.44
CA PHE A 53 13.53 -24.58 -7.07
C PHE A 53 12.65 -23.92 -6.00
N ARG A 54 11.90 -22.86 -6.33
CA ARG A 54 10.97 -22.20 -5.40
C ARG A 54 9.95 -23.13 -4.72
N PRO A 55 9.39 -24.16 -5.38
CA PRO A 55 8.50 -25.14 -4.74
C PRO A 55 9.23 -26.22 -3.94
N PHE A 56 10.54 -26.41 -4.18
CA PHE A 56 11.33 -27.44 -3.50
C PHE A 56 11.76 -26.91 -2.14
N LYS A 57 11.00 -27.26 -1.09
CA LYS A 57 11.42 -27.02 0.29
C LYS A 57 12.78 -27.70 0.51
N ARG A 58 13.77 -26.95 0.99
CA ARG A 58 15.05 -27.52 1.42
C ARG A 58 14.76 -28.65 2.42
N PRO A 59 15.27 -29.88 2.22
CA PRO A 59 15.35 -30.81 3.35
C PRO A 59 16.21 -30.12 4.41
N HIS A 60 15.70 -30.11 5.62
CA HIS A 60 16.20 -29.38 6.77
C HIS A 60 17.74 -29.53 6.88
N SER A 61 18.50 -28.49 6.52
CA SER A 61 19.89 -28.41 6.93
C SER A 61 19.87 -28.31 8.46
N PRO A 62 20.44 -29.26 9.22
CA PRO A 62 20.52 -29.11 10.65
C PRO A 62 21.38 -27.88 10.93
N LYS A 63 20.76 -26.82 11.44
CA LYS A 63 21.48 -25.66 11.98
C LYS A 63 22.48 -26.20 13.03
N PRO A 64 23.76 -25.82 13.00
CA PRO A 64 24.69 -26.21 14.06
C PRO A 64 24.13 -25.73 15.39
N LYS A 65 23.93 -26.65 16.34
CA LYS A 65 23.24 -26.44 17.62
C LYS A 65 23.94 -25.46 18.58
N ASN A 66 25.07 -24.87 18.19
CA ASN A 66 25.87 -23.97 19.02
C ASN A 66 26.16 -22.63 18.32
N SER A 67 25.13 -21.95 17.81
CA SER A 67 25.25 -20.51 17.54
C SER A 67 24.72 -19.76 18.77
N PRO A 68 25.47 -18.81 19.37
CA PRO A 68 24.92 -17.97 20.44
C PRO A 68 23.64 -17.33 19.93
N ALA A 69 22.63 -17.24 20.79
CA ALA A 69 21.29 -16.76 20.44
C ALA A 69 21.42 -15.45 19.65
N SER A 70 21.18 -15.52 18.34
CA SER A 70 21.11 -14.35 17.50
C SER A 70 20.07 -13.43 18.13
N ALA A 71 20.42 -12.16 18.34
CA ALA A 71 19.48 -11.15 18.79
C ALA A 71 18.18 -11.27 17.97
N PRO A 72 17.00 -11.15 18.60
CA PRO A 72 15.73 -11.27 17.89
C PRO A 72 15.76 -10.35 16.67
N GLU A 73 15.49 -10.92 15.49
CA GLU A 73 15.49 -10.15 14.25
C GLU A 73 14.56 -8.94 14.42
N PRO A 74 15.00 -7.72 14.04
CA PRO A 74 14.18 -6.53 14.19
C PRO A 74 12.85 -6.74 13.45
N ARG A 75 11.75 -6.45 14.15
CA ARG A 75 10.40 -6.56 13.58
C ARG A 75 10.35 -5.78 12.27
N PRO A 76 9.79 -6.34 11.20
CA PRO A 76 9.73 -5.65 9.91
C PRO A 76 8.91 -4.38 10.08
N ALA A 77 9.45 -3.24 9.61
CA ALA A 77 8.78 -1.96 9.69
C ALA A 77 7.40 -2.02 9.00
N PRO A 78 6.40 -1.30 9.54
CA PRO A 78 5.06 -1.31 8.98
C PRO A 78 5.05 -0.61 7.61
N LYS A 79 4.13 -1.04 6.75
CA LYS A 79 3.96 -0.44 5.43
C LYS A 79 3.52 1.02 5.59
N PRO A 80 4.01 1.98 4.78
CA PRO A 80 3.59 3.38 4.88
C PRO A 80 2.06 3.57 4.83
N ARG A 81 1.36 2.77 4.02
CA ARG A 81 -0.12 2.78 3.93
C ARG A 81 -0.80 2.39 5.24
N SER A 82 -0.19 1.51 6.03
CA SER A 82 -0.69 1.15 7.36
C SER A 82 -0.59 2.35 8.30
N VAL A 83 0.57 3.01 8.33
CA VAL A 83 0.80 4.20 9.15
C VAL A 83 -0.18 5.33 8.81
N VAL A 84 -0.35 5.61 7.51
CA VAL A 84 -1.34 6.60 7.06
C VAL A 84 -2.75 6.22 7.52
N ARG A 85 -3.15 4.95 7.37
CA ARG A 85 -4.45 4.46 7.85
C ARG A 85 -4.63 4.66 9.36
N TRP A 86 -3.59 4.42 10.14
CA TRP A 86 -3.64 4.59 11.60
C TRP A 86 -3.72 6.07 12.01
N ILE A 87 -3.07 6.96 11.27
CA ILE A 87 -3.13 8.41 11.51
C ILE A 87 -4.55 8.94 11.27
N ILE A 88 -5.21 8.52 10.18
CA ILE A 88 -6.56 8.99 9.80
C ILE A 88 -7.70 8.26 10.53
N ALA A 89 -7.42 7.10 11.14
CA ALA A 89 -8.44 6.34 11.85
C ALA A 89 -8.81 7.01 13.18
N ASN A 90 -10.05 6.78 13.64
CA ASN A 90 -10.45 7.16 14.99
C ASN A 90 -9.56 6.40 16.00
N PRO A 91 -8.82 7.10 16.89
CA PRO A 91 -7.92 6.47 17.85
C PRO A 91 -8.60 5.41 18.74
N GLY A 92 -9.87 5.61 19.10
CA GLY A 92 -10.63 4.66 19.92
C GLY A 92 -11.07 3.39 19.19
N ARG A 93 -10.83 3.29 17.87
CA ARG A 93 -11.11 2.10 17.05
C ARG A 93 -9.86 1.40 16.57
N LEU A 94 -8.68 1.88 16.97
CA LEU A 94 -7.41 1.30 16.57
C LEU A 94 -7.09 0.09 17.45
N ALA A 95 -6.61 -1.00 16.86
CA ALA A 95 -6.13 -2.15 17.62
C ALA A 95 -4.95 -1.72 18.52
N GLU A 96 -4.86 -2.28 19.73
CA GLU A 96 -3.82 -1.90 20.70
C GLU A 96 -2.40 -2.03 20.13
N THR A 97 -2.16 -3.08 19.32
CA THR A 97 -0.89 -3.29 18.64
C THR A 97 -0.55 -2.17 17.66
N ASP A 98 -1.54 -1.77 16.84
CA ASP A 98 -1.38 -0.72 15.84
C ASP A 98 -1.20 0.65 16.51
N ALA A 99 -1.90 0.89 17.63
CA ALA A 99 -1.78 2.10 18.43
C ALA A 99 -0.41 2.23 19.11
N ALA A 100 0.11 1.13 19.65
CA ALA A 100 1.44 1.07 20.24
C ALA A 100 2.53 1.34 19.18
N GLU A 101 2.41 0.71 18.01
CA GLU A 101 3.37 0.89 16.91
C GLU A 101 3.32 2.32 16.35
N LEU A 102 2.13 2.91 16.18
CA LEU A 102 2.01 4.32 15.79
C LEU A 102 2.64 5.24 16.85
N LYS A 103 2.51 4.93 18.14
CA LYS A 103 3.14 5.70 19.22
C LYS A 103 4.67 5.65 19.13
N GLU A 104 5.25 4.49 18.88
CA GLU A 104 6.70 4.33 18.68
C GLU A 104 7.18 5.16 17.47
N ILE A 105 6.45 5.09 16.35
CA ILE A 105 6.77 5.85 15.13
C ILE A 105 6.74 7.36 15.37
N ARG A 106 5.72 7.86 16.08
CA ARG A 106 5.59 9.27 16.44
C ARG A 106 6.73 9.74 17.35
N ALA A 107 7.12 8.91 18.32
CA ALA A 107 8.26 9.22 19.19
C ALA A 107 9.59 9.27 18.43
N ALA A 108 9.75 8.44 17.39
CA ALA A 108 10.97 8.38 16.58
C ALA A 108 11.06 9.48 15.51
N CYS A 109 9.93 10.10 15.10
CA CYS A 109 9.89 11.07 14.01
C CYS A 109 9.01 12.28 14.36
N PRO A 110 9.62 13.43 14.73
CA PRO A 110 8.89 14.65 15.07
C PRO A 110 7.95 15.14 13.96
N HIS A 111 8.36 15.00 12.70
CA HIS A 111 7.52 15.37 11.54
C HIS A 111 6.23 14.54 11.46
N LEU A 112 6.31 13.23 11.74
CA LEU A 112 5.12 12.37 11.77
C LEU A 112 4.26 12.63 13.00
N ASP A 113 4.86 13.01 14.13
CA ASP A 113 4.11 13.41 15.32
C ASP A 113 3.29 14.68 15.06
N ALA A 114 3.95 15.73 14.55
CA ALA A 114 3.29 16.98 14.17
C ALA A 114 2.21 16.75 13.11
N THR A 115 2.51 15.97 12.07
CA THR A 115 1.51 15.59 11.04
C THR A 115 0.31 14.90 11.66
N THR A 116 0.53 13.95 12.57
CA THR A 116 -0.56 13.23 13.23
C THR A 116 -1.43 14.18 14.06
N HIS A 117 -0.82 15.13 14.76
CA HIS A 117 -1.53 16.15 15.52
C HIS A 117 -2.41 17.00 14.60
N ARG A 118 -1.86 17.57 13.52
CA ARG A 118 -2.61 18.42 12.59
C ARG A 118 -3.75 17.70 11.90
N VAL A 119 -3.56 16.44 11.50
CA VAL A 119 -4.61 15.62 10.90
C VAL A 119 -5.73 15.34 11.89
N ARG A 120 -5.40 15.07 13.17
CA ARG A 120 -6.41 14.82 14.22
C ARG A 120 -7.19 16.09 14.56
N ASP A 121 -6.52 17.23 14.71
CA ASP A 121 -7.19 18.52 14.93
C ASP A 121 -8.17 18.85 13.79
N PHE A 122 -7.76 18.59 12.55
CA PHE A 122 -8.61 18.80 11.38
C PHE A 122 -9.82 17.83 11.37
N ALA A 123 -9.60 16.57 11.75
CA ALA A 123 -10.67 15.58 11.87
C ALA A 123 -11.68 15.95 12.97
N ASP A 124 -11.21 16.45 14.11
CA ASP A 124 -12.05 16.95 15.20
C ASP A 124 -12.86 18.17 14.74
N MET A 125 -12.22 19.10 14.04
CA MET A 125 -12.90 20.27 13.44
C MET A 125 -13.98 19.87 12.44
N MET A 126 -13.72 18.88 11.57
CA MET A 126 -14.72 18.33 10.65
C MET A 126 -15.88 17.67 11.39
N ARG A 127 -15.60 16.86 12.42
CA ARG A 127 -16.62 16.14 13.19
C ARG A 127 -17.53 17.09 13.95
N ASP A 128 -16.94 18.11 14.58
CA ASP A 128 -17.62 19.01 15.50
C ASP A 128 -18.13 20.29 14.81
N LEU A 129 -18.00 20.35 13.48
CA LEU A 129 -18.38 21.48 12.61
C LEU A 129 -17.80 22.83 13.08
N ARG A 130 -16.49 22.84 13.35
CA ARG A 130 -15.78 23.99 13.95
C ARG A 130 -15.02 24.83 12.93
N GLY A 131 -15.64 25.17 11.80
CA GLY A 131 -14.98 25.92 10.73
C GLY A 131 -14.43 27.28 11.17
N GLU A 132 -14.90 27.86 12.28
CA GLU A 132 -14.33 29.08 12.86
C GLU A 132 -12.87 28.92 13.30
N LYS A 133 -12.44 27.67 13.57
CA LYS A 133 -11.06 27.35 13.97
C LYS A 133 -10.11 27.16 12.79
N LEU A 134 -10.63 27.13 11.56
CA LEU A 134 -9.84 26.85 10.36
C LEU A 134 -8.65 27.82 10.19
N PRO A 135 -8.79 29.15 10.36
CA PRO A 135 -7.65 30.06 10.21
C PRO A 135 -6.51 29.76 11.19
N ALA A 136 -6.83 29.55 12.48
CA ALA A 136 -5.85 29.21 13.50
C ALA A 136 -5.17 27.86 13.22
N TRP A 137 -5.94 26.87 12.74
CA TRP A 137 -5.37 25.58 12.31
C TRP A 137 -4.40 25.75 11.12
N MET A 138 -4.74 26.59 10.14
CA MET A 138 -3.88 26.88 8.99
C MET A 138 -2.57 27.56 9.43
N ASP A 139 -2.64 28.52 10.36
CA ASP A 139 -1.46 29.19 10.90
C ASP A 139 -0.53 28.21 11.62
N HIS A 140 -1.10 27.31 12.42
CA HIS A 140 -0.34 26.26 13.07
C HIS A 140 0.34 25.29 12.08
N VAL A 141 -0.34 24.91 11.00
CA VAL A 141 0.25 24.06 9.95
C VAL A 141 1.40 24.78 9.24
N LEU A 142 1.28 26.08 9.00
CA LEU A 142 2.33 26.89 8.35
C LEU A 142 3.53 27.15 9.28
N ALA A 143 3.33 27.14 10.60
CA ALA A 143 4.40 27.24 11.58
C ALA A 143 5.22 25.94 11.71
N ASP A 144 4.61 24.78 11.42
CA ASP A 144 5.31 23.50 11.42
C ASP A 144 6.15 23.32 10.14
N ASP A 145 7.26 22.57 10.24
CA ASP A 145 8.08 22.16 9.08
C ASP A 145 7.42 21.00 8.30
N LEU A 146 6.25 21.24 7.71
CA LEU A 146 5.45 20.24 6.99
C LEU A 146 5.09 20.71 5.57
N PRO A 147 6.05 20.70 4.62
CA PRO A 147 5.86 21.26 3.27
C PRO A 147 4.66 20.66 2.50
N ALA A 148 4.38 19.38 2.72
CA ALA A 148 3.23 18.70 2.10
C ALA A 148 1.88 19.28 2.59
N LEU A 149 1.78 19.66 3.87
CA LEU A 149 0.57 20.28 4.42
C LEU A 149 0.49 21.77 4.07
N HIS A 150 1.62 22.46 3.88
CA HIS A 150 1.61 23.85 3.38
C HIS A 150 0.94 23.96 2.02
N SER A 151 1.18 22.98 1.13
CA SER A 151 0.52 22.93 -0.18
C SER A 151 -1.00 22.78 -0.07
N LEU A 152 -1.48 22.00 0.91
CA LEU A 152 -2.90 21.85 1.21
C LEU A 152 -3.51 23.18 1.68
N VAL A 153 -2.87 23.84 2.64
CA VAL A 153 -3.29 25.15 3.18
C VAL A 153 -3.38 26.19 2.06
N ASN A 154 -2.38 26.24 1.17
CA ASN A 154 -2.38 27.15 0.03
C ASN A 154 -3.52 26.85 -0.95
N GLY A 155 -3.91 25.59 -1.12
CA GLY A 155 -5.10 25.20 -1.87
C GLY A 155 -6.38 25.72 -1.20
N MET A 156 -6.53 25.49 0.12
CA MET A 156 -7.69 25.92 0.89
C MET A 156 -7.88 27.44 0.88
N LYS A 157 -6.79 28.23 0.90
CA LYS A 157 -6.84 29.71 0.84
C LYS A 157 -7.57 30.24 -0.39
N ARG A 158 -7.58 29.52 -1.52
CA ARG A 158 -8.24 29.96 -2.75
C ARG A 158 -9.76 29.93 -2.65
N ASP A 159 -10.29 29.02 -1.83
CA ASP A 159 -11.72 28.77 -1.66
C ASP A 159 -12.09 28.80 -0.17
N LEU A 160 -11.49 29.72 0.60
CA LEU A 160 -11.55 29.73 2.07
C LEU A 160 -12.99 29.75 2.60
N ASP A 161 -13.87 30.56 1.99
CA ASP A 161 -15.27 30.67 2.40
C ASP A 161 -16.01 29.34 2.20
N ALA A 162 -15.76 28.66 1.08
CA ALA A 162 -16.36 27.37 0.77
C ALA A 162 -15.85 26.27 1.71
N VAL A 163 -14.55 26.26 2.01
CA VAL A 163 -13.95 25.30 2.96
C VAL A 163 -14.49 25.56 4.37
N THR A 164 -14.56 26.81 4.80
CA THR A 164 -15.15 27.20 6.09
C THR A 164 -16.59 26.76 6.18
N ALA A 165 -17.40 27.00 5.15
CA ALA A 165 -18.80 26.56 5.10
C ALA A 165 -18.92 25.03 5.16
N GLY A 166 -18.04 24.30 4.45
CA GLY A 166 -17.99 22.84 4.50
C GLY A 166 -17.60 22.28 5.88
N LEU A 167 -16.88 23.07 6.69
CA LEU A 167 -16.52 22.73 8.07
C LEU A 167 -17.48 23.29 9.12
N SER A 168 -18.49 24.08 8.75
CA SER A 168 -19.41 24.72 9.71
C SER A 168 -20.86 24.29 9.52
N THR A 169 -21.20 23.69 8.37
CA THR A 169 -22.58 23.33 8.04
C THR A 169 -22.80 21.82 8.09
N PRO A 170 -24.03 21.36 8.39
CA PRO A 170 -24.35 19.92 8.36
C PRO A 170 -24.52 19.39 6.93
N TRP A 171 -24.43 20.26 5.92
CA TRP A 171 -24.66 19.90 4.52
C TRP A 171 -23.42 19.25 3.92
N SER A 172 -23.62 18.16 3.20
CA SER A 172 -22.56 17.50 2.44
C SER A 172 -22.92 17.41 0.96
N SER A 173 -21.92 17.43 0.10
CA SER A 173 -22.09 17.17 -1.34
C SER A 173 -22.32 15.68 -1.66
N GLY A 174 -22.42 14.80 -0.66
CA GLY A 174 -22.43 13.35 -0.87
C GLY A 174 -23.52 12.84 -1.80
N GLN A 175 -24.75 13.37 -1.67
CA GLN A 175 -25.85 13.01 -2.58
C GLN A 175 -25.60 13.50 -4.01
N VAL A 176 -25.11 14.74 -4.16
CA VAL A 176 -24.77 15.32 -5.46
C VAL A 176 -23.64 14.52 -6.13
N GLU A 177 -22.58 14.19 -5.38
CA GLU A 177 -21.47 13.38 -5.86
C GLU A 177 -21.90 11.95 -6.22
N GLY A 178 -22.87 11.38 -5.49
CA GLY A 178 -23.50 10.11 -5.83
C GLY A 178 -24.17 10.16 -7.21
N HIS A 179 -25.00 11.18 -7.45
CA HIS A 179 -25.63 11.38 -8.76
C HIS A 179 -24.60 11.62 -9.86
N VAL A 180 -23.61 12.48 -9.62
CA VAL A 180 -22.51 12.75 -10.56
C VAL A 180 -21.74 11.48 -10.89
N THR A 181 -21.49 10.61 -9.91
CA THR A 181 -20.83 9.32 -10.10
C THR A 181 -21.66 8.38 -10.97
N GLY A 182 -22.97 8.30 -10.72
CA GLY A 182 -23.90 7.51 -11.55
C GLY A 182 -23.93 8.00 -13.01
N VAL A 183 -24.03 9.32 -13.21
CA VAL A 183 -23.98 9.94 -14.54
C VAL A 183 -22.65 9.63 -15.24
N LYS A 184 -21.51 9.80 -14.54
CA LYS A 184 -20.18 9.49 -15.07
C LYS A 184 -20.07 8.00 -15.45
N LEU A 185 -20.64 7.10 -14.66
CA LEU A 185 -20.67 5.67 -14.95
C LEU A 185 -21.46 5.37 -16.21
N LEU A 186 -22.68 5.90 -16.35
CA LEU A 186 -23.51 5.73 -17.55
C LEU A 186 -22.80 6.25 -18.81
N LYS A 187 -22.13 7.41 -18.71
CA LYS A 187 -21.35 7.97 -19.81
C LYS A 187 -20.14 7.11 -20.17
N ARG A 188 -19.45 6.53 -19.19
CA ARG A 188 -18.34 5.57 -19.41
C ARG A 188 -18.81 4.28 -20.07
N MET A 189 -19.94 3.72 -19.62
CA MET A 189 -20.55 2.53 -20.24
C MET A 189 -20.97 2.79 -21.70
N GLY A 190 -21.37 4.03 -22.00
CA GLY A 190 -21.67 4.47 -23.37
C GLY A 190 -20.43 4.85 -24.20
N TYR A 191 -19.20 4.57 -23.73
CA TYR A 191 -17.95 4.97 -24.38
C TYR A 191 -17.90 6.48 -24.74
N GLY A 192 -18.47 7.32 -23.88
CA GLY A 192 -18.55 8.77 -24.08
C GLY A 192 -19.65 9.23 -25.05
N ARG A 193 -20.39 8.31 -25.69
CA ARG A 193 -21.45 8.61 -26.69
C ARG A 193 -22.83 8.87 -26.08
N ALA A 194 -22.94 8.83 -24.75
CA ALA A 194 -24.18 9.20 -24.08
C ALA A 194 -24.35 10.72 -24.09
N ASN A 195 -25.02 11.22 -25.13
CA ASN A 195 -25.48 12.59 -25.21
C ASN A 195 -26.54 12.88 -24.13
N LEU A 196 -26.89 14.16 -23.95
CA LEU A 196 -27.77 14.61 -22.88
C LEU A 196 -29.14 13.91 -22.93
N ASP A 197 -29.71 13.71 -24.11
CA ASP A 197 -30.98 13.00 -24.31
C ASP A 197 -30.90 11.53 -23.88
N LEU A 198 -29.82 10.82 -24.24
CA LEU A 198 -29.62 9.42 -23.86
C LEU A 198 -29.39 9.28 -22.36
N LEU A 199 -28.63 10.20 -21.75
CA LEU A 199 -28.45 10.23 -20.30
C LEU A 199 -29.78 10.48 -19.59
N ARG A 200 -30.56 11.47 -20.05
CA ARG A 200 -31.88 11.78 -19.49
C ARG A 200 -32.81 10.56 -19.54
N ARG A 201 -32.88 9.86 -20.68
CA ARG A 201 -33.69 8.65 -20.81
C ARG A 201 -33.23 7.51 -19.89
N ARG A 202 -31.94 7.39 -19.59
CA ARG A 202 -31.40 6.33 -18.73
C ARG A 202 -31.47 6.63 -17.23
N ILE A 203 -31.54 7.90 -16.86
CA ILE A 203 -31.58 8.33 -15.45
C ILE A 203 -33.02 8.47 -14.95
N LEU A 204 -33.95 8.87 -15.82
CA LEU A 204 -35.36 9.10 -15.49
C LEU A 204 -36.28 7.89 -15.79
N ALA A 205 -35.74 6.81 -16.34
CA ALA A 205 -36.47 5.55 -16.56
C ALA A 205 -36.42 4.68 -15.30
#